data_AF-X1I394-F1
#
_entry.id   AF-X1I394-F1
#
_cell.length_a   1.000
_cell.length_b   1.000
_cell.length_c   1.000
_cell.angle_alpha   90.00
_cell.angle_beta   90.00
_cell.angle_gamma   90.00
#
_symmetry.space_group_name_H-M   'P 1'
#
loop_
_entity.id
_entity.type
_entity.pdbx_description
1 polymer ?
#
loop_
_entity_poly.entity_id
_entity_poly.type
_entity_poly.pdbx_seq_one_letter_code
_entity_poly.pdbx_strand_id
1 'polypeptide(L)' 'MSFHLNNAQQMAINDSLLSLTEREIKHLKGSWAETFSKKIFPFIKEDRFSILYSDNPASRPNNPINVYFG' A
#
# COMPACT_ATOMS: atom_id res chain seq x y z
N MET A 1 15.98 11.56 8.80
CA MET A 1 14.53 11.38 8.68
C MET A 1 14.22 9.94 8.37
N SER A 2 13.27 9.36 9.09
CA SER A 2 12.78 8.01 8.82
C SER A 2 11.73 7.96 7.70
N PHE A 3 11.22 9.09 7.22
CA PHE A 3 10.31 9.12 6.07
C PHE A 3 11.04 8.86 4.75
N HIS A 4 10.51 7.92 3.95
CA HIS A 4 10.92 7.69 2.57
C HIS A 4 9.70 7.54 1.65
N LEU A 5 9.78 8.10 0.44
CA LEU A 5 8.74 7.93 -0.57
C LEU A 5 8.71 6.49 -1.09
N ASN A 6 7.52 5.92 -1.21
CA ASN A 6 7.36 4.61 -1.81
C ASN A 6 7.25 4.71 -3.34
N ASN A 7 8.39 4.65 -4.03
CA ASN A 7 8.44 4.75 -5.49
C ASN A 7 8.25 3.39 -6.21
N ALA A 8 8.01 2.29 -5.47
CA ALA A 8 7.98 0.95 -6.03
C ALA A 8 6.67 0.21 -5.72
N GLN A 9 6.16 -0.51 -6.72
CA GLN A 9 5.05 -1.44 -6.53
C GLN A 9 5.60 -2.76 -6.00
N GLN A 10 5.29 -3.11 -4.75
CA GLN A 10 5.65 -4.41 -4.18
C GLN A 10 4.64 -5.47 -4.60
N MET A 11 5.13 -6.59 -5.14
CA MET A 11 4.35 -7.80 -5.35
C MET A 11 4.58 -8.73 -4.16
N ALA A 12 3.50 -9.20 -3.53
CA ALA A 12 3.59 -10.24 -2.50
C ALA A 12 3.69 -11.61 -3.18
N ILE A 13 4.68 -12.41 -2.78
CA ILE A 13 4.82 -13.80 -3.27
C ILE A 13 3.60 -14.64 -2.86
N ASN A 14 3.03 -14.36 -1.69
CA ASN A 14 1.85 -15.03 -1.16
C ASN A 14 0.69 -14.03 -1.06
N ASP A 15 0.19 -13.62 -2.22
CA ASP A 15 -0.93 -12.68 -2.32
C ASP A 15 -2.24 -13.36 -1.91
N SER A 16 -2.93 -12.79 -0.92
CA SER A 16 -4.21 -13.28 -0.40
C SER A 16 -5.28 -13.34 -1.51
N LEU A 17 -5.17 -12.49 -2.54
CA LEU A 17 -6.04 -12.49 -3.72
C LEU A 17 -6.01 -13.82 -4.49
N LEU A 18 -4.90 -14.57 -4.42
CA LEU A 18 -4.76 -15.87 -5.08
C LEU A 18 -5.55 -16.98 -4.38
N SER A 19 -5.97 -16.76 -3.14
CA SER A 19 -6.69 -17.74 -2.31
C SER A 19 -8.21 -17.52 -2.27
N LEU A 20 -8.72 -16.52 -2.98
CA LEU A 20 -10.13 -16.15 -2.95
C LEU A 20 -11.02 -17.18 -3.67
N THR A 21 -12.19 -17.43 -3.09
CA THR A 21 -13.27 -18.18 -3.74
C THR A 21 -13.89 -17.39 -4.90
N GLU A 22 -14.57 -18.07 -5.82
CA GLU A 22 -15.24 -17.41 -6.95
C GLU A 22 -16.26 -16.35 -6.50
N ARG A 23 -16.95 -16.60 -5.37
CA ARG A 23 -17.89 -15.63 -4.78
C ARG A 23 -17.16 -14.36 -4.33
N GLU A 24 -16.04 -14.51 -3.63
CA GLU A 24 -15.23 -13.37 -3.15
C GLU A 24 -14.62 -12.60 -4.32
N ILE A 25 -14.12 -13.30 -5.35
CA ILE A 25 -13.62 -12.65 -6.57
C ILE A 25 -14.73 -11.83 -7.24
N LYS A 26 -15.96 -12.35 -7.32
CA LYS A 26 -17.10 -11.62 -7.89
C LYS A 26 -17.43 -10.35 -7.10
N HIS A 27 -17.43 -10.44 -5.77
CA HIS A 27 -17.62 -9.27 -4.90
C HIS A 27 -16.47 -8.27 -5.05
N LEU A 28 -15.22 -8.73 -5.08
CA LEU A 28 -14.05 -7.88 -5.24
C LEU A 28 -14.08 -7.12 -6.57
N LYS A 29 -14.37 -7.79 -7.69
CA LYS A 29 -14.49 -7.18 -9.02
C LYS A 29 -15.66 -6.20 -9.13
N GLY A 30 -16.73 -6.41 -8.37
CA GLY A 30 -17.85 -5.48 -8.27
C GLY A 30 -17.62 -4.32 -7.31
N SER A 31 -16.53 -4.37 -6.52
CA SER A 31 -16.21 -3.35 -5.53
C SER A 31 -15.35 -2.22 -6.14
N TRP A 32 -15.09 -1.20 -5.32
CA TRP A 32 -14.22 -0.10 -5.70
C TRP A 32 -12.72 -0.38 -5.48
N ALA A 33 -12.37 -1.55 -4.94
CA ALA A 33 -11.00 -1.87 -4.53
C ALA A 33 -9.98 -1.77 -5.68
N GLU A 34 -10.31 -2.32 -6.85
CA GLU A 34 -9.42 -2.27 -8.03
C GLU A 34 -9.20 -0.83 -8.51
N THR A 35 -10.28 -0.04 -8.56
CA THR A 35 -10.20 1.36 -8.97
C THR A 35 -9.37 2.18 -7.99
N PHE A 36 -9.58 1.99 -6.70
CA PHE A 36 -8.80 2.62 -5.64
C PHE A 36 -7.31 2.27 -5.77
N SER A 37 -6.99 0.96 -5.86
CA SER A 37 -5.62 0.45 -5.97
C SER A 37 -4.87 0.98 -7.20
N LYS A 38 -5.54 1.11 -8.35
CA LYS A 38 -4.90 1.52 -9.61
C LYS A 38 -4.87 3.03 -9.85
N LYS A 39 -5.91 3.76 -9.42
CA LYS A 39 -6.11 5.17 -9.81
C LYS A 39 -6.00 6.16 -8.67
N ILE A 40 -6.10 5.72 -7.42
CA ILE A 40 -6.08 6.62 -6.27
C ILE A 40 -4.81 6.38 -5.48
N PHE A 41 -4.61 5.16 -5.00
CA PHE A 41 -3.51 4.81 -4.11
C PHE A 41 -2.12 5.22 -4.65
N PRO A 42 -1.74 4.98 -5.92
CA PRO A 42 -0.42 5.34 -6.45
C PRO A 42 -0.22 6.86 -6.61
N PHE A 43 -1.31 7.63 -6.62
CA PHE A 43 -1.30 9.08 -6.81
C PHE A 43 -1.49 9.85 -5.50
N ILE A 44 -1.54 9.14 -4.36
CA ILE A 44 -1.56 9.80 -3.06
C ILE A 44 -0.23 10.49 -2.86
N LYS A 45 -0.30 11.80 -2.62
CA LYS A 45 0.85 12.63 -2.30
C LYS A 45 1.32 12.35 -0.86
N GLU A 46 2.25 11.38 -0.73
CA GLU A 46 2.74 10.81 0.55
C GLU A 46 3.58 11.79 1.40
N ASP A 47 4.27 12.76 0.78
CA ASP A 47 5.12 13.75 1.46
C ASP A 47 4.38 14.55 2.55
N ARG A 48 3.06 14.74 2.41
CA ARG A 48 2.21 15.41 3.41
C ARG A 48 2.16 14.65 4.74
N PHE A 49 2.47 13.36 4.74
CA PHE A 49 2.52 12.52 5.95
C PHE A 49 3.92 12.44 6.57
N SER A 50 4.93 13.10 5.99
CA SER A 50 6.30 13.13 6.52
C SER A 50 6.38 13.58 7.98
N ILE A 51 5.49 14.49 8.41
CA ILE A 51 5.39 14.97 9.80
C ILE A 51 5.08 13.87 10.83
N LEU A 52 4.56 12.72 10.39
CA LEU A 52 4.29 11.58 11.26
C LEU A 52 5.54 10.74 11.56
N TYR A 53 6.67 11.04 10.89
CA TYR A 53 7.91 10.30 10.99
C TYR A 53 8.98 11.08 11.76
N SER A 54 9.95 10.37 12.32
CA SER A 54 11.01 10.97 13.13
C SER A 54 12.11 11.58 12.27
N ASP A 55 12.63 12.72 12.69
CA ASP A 55 13.83 13.30 12.10
C ASP A 55 15.11 12.57 12.51
N ASN A 56 15.08 11.79 13.60
CA ASN A 56 16.23 11.08 14.14
C ASN A 56 16.83 10.08 13.12
N PRO A 57 18.11 10.21 12.74
CA PRO A 57 18.77 9.27 11.82
C PRO A 57 18.85 7.83 12.31
N ALA A 58 18.79 7.60 13.63
CA ALA A 58 18.78 6.27 14.21
C ALA A 58 17.41 5.58 14.16
N SER A 59 16.35 6.29 13.77
CA SER A 59 15.01 5.73 13.62
C SER A 59 14.90 4.88 12.36
N ARG A 60 14.18 3.76 12.45
CA ARG A 60 13.93 2.89 11.30
C ARG A 60 13.14 3.63 10.22
N PRO A 61 13.51 3.50 8.93
CA PRO A 61 12.73 3.96 7.80
C PRO A 61 11.26 3.51 7.88
N ASN A 62 10.37 4.27 7.24
CA ASN A 62 8.99 3.85 7.08
C ASN A 62 8.92 2.53 6.31
N ASN A 63 8.07 1.62 6.78
CA ASN A 63 7.67 0.50 5.95
C ASN A 63 6.80 1.07 4.82
N PRO A 64 7.03 0.65 3.56
CA PRO A 64 6.15 1.06 2.47
C PRO A 64 4.70 0.76 2.85
N ILE A 65 3.81 1.75 2.69
CA ILE A 65 2.39 1.68 3.10
C ILE A 65 1.68 0.45 2.51
N ASN A 66 2.20 -0.07 1.40
CA ASN A 66 1.73 -1.28 0.73
C ASN A 66 1.92 -2.60 1.52
N VAL A 67 2.62 -2.59 2.66
CA VAL A 67 2.83 -3.79 3.50
C VAL A 67 1.64 -4.08 4.43
N TYR A 68 0.75 -3.10 4.68
CA TYR A 68 -0.37 -3.25 5.61
C TYR A 68 -1.70 -3.65 4.96
N PHE A 69 -1.78 -3.68 3.62
CA PHE A 69 -3.03 -3.96 2.88
C PHE A 69 -2.97 -5.20 1.97
N GLY A 70 -2.00 -6.10 2.17
CA GLY A 70 -1.91 -7.41 1.51
C GLY A 70 -2.50 -8.53 2.35
#